data_AF-A0AAE0PDV0-F1
#
_entry.id   AF-A0AAE0PDV0-F1
#
_cell.length_a   1.000
_cell.length_b   1.000
_cell.length_c   1.000
_cell.angle_alpha   90.00
_cell.angle_beta   90.00
_cell.angle_gamma   90.00
#
_symmetry.space_group_name_H-M   'P 1'
#
loop_
_entity.id
_entity.type
_entity.pdbx_description
1 polymer ?
#
loop_
_entity_poly.entity_id
_entity_poly.type
_entity_poly.pdbx_seq_one_letter_code
_entity_poly.pdbx_strand_id
1 'polypeptide(L)'
;MGITPLLRRYHLLRPSEWDPPTFLDHLLTNLSSFPLWVVPIPLPLLRLVISHLYHLFLFLRGHAFHPPSNLPPIKVVCISDTHSKELDLAKIPDGEGGLLIHAGDLTEDGSKEAIQRQIDWLGEVKRRKGFERVVVVGGNHDSWLDDRDEGARRALFGDGEKGKLRWPEGVEYLDGVGMGSKQQEEGEGRQGEDGGVMTIEFKKSGGRKLNVWGWGGVPRCGGPEHAYQYDRPSHPWTNRIPLSTDILITHTPPRHHLDLDLGCAGLLSEIWRVKPKLHVFGHIHWGAGREAVYYDECQRAYESLMARGADVPFPPAFPSVFSFPPASAVTQSESPNREPSKMLVRQKPTNLVNILLLPVHFVLAVSVYVVEVMERLGMDLMDAARVVWYGVTAVVWKWVMQGPGTNNGGLLVNASVTYGNTGKVGTNVVQVVEL
;
A
#
# COMPACT_ATOMS: atom_id res chain seq x y z
N MET A 1 -24.81 -6.43 -25.91
CA MET A 1 -23.50 -5.97 -25.38
C MET A 1 -23.78 -4.86 -24.39
N GLY A 2 -23.29 -4.95 -23.15
CA GLY A 2 -23.44 -3.87 -22.17
C GLY A 2 -22.75 -2.58 -22.64
N ILE A 3 -23.08 -1.44 -22.03
CA ILE A 3 -22.48 -0.14 -22.35
C ILE A 3 -21.01 -0.05 -21.88
N THR A 4 -20.63 -0.82 -20.86
CA THR A 4 -19.28 -0.76 -20.23
C THR A 4 -18.13 -1.07 -21.19
N PRO A 5 -18.16 -2.15 -22.02
CA PRO A 5 -17.12 -2.40 -23.02
C PRO A 5 -17.00 -1.28 -24.07
N LEU A 6 -18.12 -0.64 -24.45
CA LEU A 6 -18.12 0.52 -25.35
C LEU A 6 -17.45 1.73 -24.69
N LEU A 7 -17.79 2.03 -23.43
CA LEU A 7 -17.18 3.13 -22.68
C LEU A 7 -15.67 2.94 -22.47
N ARG A 8 -15.22 1.71 -22.16
CA ARG A 8 -13.77 1.40 -22.08
C ARG A 8 -13.08 1.53 -23.44
N ARG A 9 -13.72 1.08 -24.53
CA ARG A 9 -13.19 1.20 -25.90
C ARG A 9 -12.97 2.65 -26.33
N TYR A 10 -13.81 3.56 -25.86
CA TYR A 10 -13.68 5.00 -26.13
C TYR A 10 -12.90 5.76 -25.05
N HIS A 11 -12.19 5.06 -24.15
CA HIS A 11 -11.43 5.65 -23.04
C HIS A 11 -12.26 6.56 -22.11
N LEU A 12 -13.57 6.34 -22.08
CA LEU A 12 -14.47 7.03 -21.16
C LEU A 12 -14.42 6.39 -19.77
N LEU A 13 -14.07 5.10 -19.65
CA LEU A 13 -13.78 4.43 -18.37
C LEU A 13 -12.38 3.82 -18.41
N ARG A 14 -11.75 3.68 -17.25
CA ARG A 14 -10.43 3.07 -17.13
C ARG A 14 -10.44 1.65 -17.72
N PRO A 15 -9.45 1.28 -18.57
CA PRO A 15 -9.41 -0.04 -19.19
C PRO A 15 -9.26 -1.17 -18.17
N SER A 16 -8.38 -0.96 -17.18
CA SER A 16 -8.11 -1.87 -16.07
C SER A 16 -8.05 -1.12 -14.73
N GLU A 17 -7.99 -1.85 -13.63
CA GLU A 17 -7.80 -1.24 -12.31
C GLU A 17 -6.40 -0.64 -12.10
N TRP A 18 -5.43 -1.09 -12.89
CA TRP A 18 -4.04 -0.62 -12.92
C TRP A 18 -3.88 0.66 -13.74
N ASP A 19 -4.95 1.19 -14.31
CA ASP A 19 -4.97 2.48 -15.00
C ASP A 19 -5.65 3.55 -14.13
N PRO A 20 -5.24 4.83 -14.25
CA PRO A 20 -5.89 5.92 -13.53
C PRO A 20 -7.38 6.01 -13.84
N PRO A 21 -8.22 6.32 -12.84
CA PRO A 21 -9.64 6.55 -13.06
C PRO A 21 -9.87 7.73 -14.01
N THR A 22 -10.85 7.61 -14.90
CA THR A 22 -11.30 8.73 -15.74
C THR A 22 -12.28 9.62 -14.97
N PHE A 23 -12.63 10.77 -15.55
CA PHE A 23 -13.72 11.60 -15.03
C PHE A 23 -15.05 10.82 -14.90
N LEU A 24 -15.35 9.93 -15.85
CA LEU A 24 -16.58 9.15 -15.79
C LEU A 24 -16.50 8.05 -14.71
N ASP A 25 -15.32 7.47 -14.44
CA ASP A 25 -15.16 6.55 -13.30
C ASP A 25 -15.50 7.26 -11.98
N HIS A 26 -15.02 8.49 -11.80
CA HIS A 26 -15.37 9.33 -10.65
C HIS A 26 -16.86 9.71 -10.62
N LEU A 27 -17.49 9.89 -11.78
CA LEU A 27 -18.92 10.21 -11.86
C LEU A 27 -19.79 8.98 -11.56
N LEU A 28 -19.45 7.81 -12.09
CA LEU A 28 -20.26 6.59 -11.99
C LEU A 28 -20.13 5.89 -10.62
N THR A 29 -19.00 6.02 -9.94
CA THR A 29 -18.87 5.60 -8.52
C THR A 29 -19.90 6.30 -7.62
N ASN A 30 -20.45 7.45 -8.02
CA ASN A 30 -21.54 8.12 -7.33
C ASN A 30 -22.91 7.46 -7.52
N LEU A 31 -23.15 6.75 -8.64
CA LEU A 31 -24.48 6.29 -9.02
C LEU A 31 -24.83 4.90 -8.47
N SER A 32 -23.83 4.06 -8.20
CA SER A 32 -24.04 2.74 -7.60
C SER A 32 -24.31 2.79 -6.09
N SER A 33 -24.10 3.94 -5.45
CA SER A 33 -24.12 4.07 -3.99
C SER A 33 -25.28 4.89 -3.41
N PHE A 34 -26.12 5.57 -4.22
CA PHE A 34 -27.12 6.50 -3.67
C PHE A 34 -28.42 6.67 -4.48
N PRO A 35 -29.59 6.78 -3.80
CA PRO A 35 -30.83 7.28 -4.38
C PRO A 35 -30.80 8.82 -4.52
N LEU A 36 -31.16 9.28 -5.71
CA LEU A 36 -31.01 10.62 -6.30
C LEU A 36 -31.64 11.85 -5.58
N TRP A 37 -32.13 11.78 -4.34
CA TRP A 37 -33.05 12.80 -3.79
C TRP A 37 -32.66 13.50 -2.47
N VAL A 38 -31.44 13.31 -1.96
CA VAL A 38 -30.86 14.18 -0.93
C VAL A 38 -29.49 14.58 -1.46
N VAL A 39 -29.15 15.87 -1.51
CA VAL A 39 -27.88 16.36 -2.08
C VAL A 39 -26.89 16.70 -0.95
N PRO A 40 -26.11 15.71 -0.46
CA PRO A 40 -24.78 15.95 0.07
C PRO A 40 -23.77 16.03 -1.09
N ILE A 41 -22.64 16.69 -0.86
CA ILE A 41 -21.49 16.66 -1.77
C ILE A 41 -21.14 15.18 -2.03
N PRO A 42 -21.10 14.71 -3.30
CA PRO A 42 -20.74 13.33 -3.59
C PRO A 42 -19.39 12.97 -2.97
N LEU A 43 -19.30 11.86 -2.24
CA LEU A 43 -18.08 11.46 -1.50
C LEU A 43 -16.79 11.48 -2.35
N PRO A 44 -16.79 11.02 -3.62
CA PRO A 44 -15.65 11.19 -4.53
C PRO A 44 -15.26 12.65 -4.79
N LEU A 45 -16.23 13.56 -4.93
CA LEU A 45 -15.95 14.98 -5.09
C LEU A 45 -15.40 15.58 -3.79
N LEU A 46 -15.97 15.19 -2.65
CA LEU A 46 -15.46 15.60 -1.34
C LEU A 46 -14.02 15.14 -1.16
N ARG A 47 -13.70 13.87 -1.46
CA ARG A 47 -12.32 13.35 -1.45
C ARG A 47 -11.43 14.13 -2.38
N LEU A 48 -11.85 14.37 -3.62
CA LEU A 48 -11.04 15.12 -4.58
C LEU A 48 -10.66 16.49 -4.01
N VAL A 49 -11.63 17.25 -3.51
CA VAL A 49 -11.40 18.58 -2.93
C VAL A 49 -10.50 18.49 -1.70
N ILE A 50 -10.78 17.58 -0.77
CA ILE A 50 -10.00 17.42 0.46
C ILE A 50 -8.59 16.92 0.17
N SER A 51 -8.38 16.04 -0.80
CA SER A 51 -7.05 15.62 -1.26
C SER A 51 -6.25 16.83 -1.76
N HIS A 52 -6.83 17.72 -2.57
CA HIS A 52 -6.11 18.93 -3.01
C HIS A 52 -5.74 19.85 -1.84
N LEU A 53 -6.66 20.03 -0.88
CA LEU A 53 -6.38 20.82 0.32
C LEU A 53 -5.31 20.18 1.20
N TYR A 54 -5.37 18.86 1.39
CA TYR A 54 -4.38 18.09 2.13
C TYR A 54 -2.98 18.25 1.52
N HIS A 55 -2.83 18.07 0.21
CA HIS A 55 -1.54 18.26 -0.47
C HIS A 55 -1.07 19.72 -0.42
N LEU A 56 -1.99 20.69 -0.45
CA LEU A 56 -1.65 22.09 -0.19
C LEU A 56 -1.10 22.28 1.23
N PHE A 57 -1.68 21.65 2.24
CA PHE A 57 -1.13 21.71 3.61
C PHE A 57 0.24 21.05 3.70
N LEU A 58 0.46 19.90 3.06
CA LEU A 58 1.79 19.27 2.98
C LEU A 58 2.81 20.22 2.35
N PHE A 59 2.45 20.84 1.23
CA PHE A 59 3.29 21.81 0.53
C PHE A 59 3.62 23.01 1.44
N LEU A 60 2.62 23.58 2.10
CA LEU A 60 2.79 24.73 3.00
C LEU A 60 3.61 24.38 4.25
N ARG A 61 3.67 23.12 4.69
CA ARG A 61 4.53 22.68 5.80
C ARG A 61 6.01 22.58 5.41
N GLY A 62 6.32 22.55 4.12
CA GLY A 62 7.67 22.44 3.58
C GLY A 62 8.23 21.01 3.63
N HIS A 63 9.56 20.89 3.71
CA HIS A 63 10.24 19.60 3.70
C HIS A 63 9.87 18.75 4.92
N ALA A 64 9.62 17.45 4.71
CA ALA A 64 9.24 16.49 5.76
C ALA A 64 10.30 16.39 6.88
N PHE A 65 11.57 16.53 6.52
CA PHE A 65 12.72 16.59 7.41
C PHE A 65 13.86 17.34 6.70
N HIS A 66 14.88 17.74 7.46
CA HIS A 66 16.13 18.27 6.93
C HIS A 66 17.29 17.38 7.39
N PRO A 67 18.25 17.07 6.51
CA PRO A 67 19.47 16.41 6.93
C PRO A 67 20.22 17.29 7.94
N PRO A 68 21.01 16.70 8.86
CA PRO A 68 21.79 17.46 9.83
C PRO A 68 22.71 18.48 9.13
N SER A 69 22.62 19.76 9.47
CA SER A 69 23.34 20.83 8.78
C SER A 69 24.86 20.79 8.96
N ASN A 70 25.34 20.05 9.95
CA ASN A 70 26.75 19.92 10.32
C ASN A 70 27.43 18.66 9.75
N LEU A 71 26.70 17.80 9.04
CA LEU A 71 27.21 16.56 8.48
C LEU A 71 26.85 16.46 6.99
N PRO A 72 27.66 15.81 6.15
CA PRO A 72 27.27 15.53 4.78
C PRO A 72 25.99 14.68 4.75
N PRO A 73 24.99 15.03 3.91
CA PRO A 73 23.78 14.23 3.79
C PRO A 73 24.11 12.85 3.22
N ILE A 74 23.31 11.84 3.61
CA ILE A 74 23.35 10.52 2.97
C ILE A 74 22.43 10.59 1.75
N LYS A 75 23.01 10.55 0.56
CA LYS A 75 22.23 10.51 -0.69
C LYS A 75 21.67 9.11 -0.90
N VAL A 76 20.35 9.01 -1.03
CA VAL A 76 19.63 7.79 -1.35
C VAL A 76 18.98 7.94 -2.73
N VAL A 77 19.39 7.09 -3.67
CA VAL A 77 18.81 7.01 -5.01
C VAL A 77 17.84 5.84 -5.02
N CYS A 78 16.60 6.08 -5.43
CA CYS A 78 15.51 5.11 -5.37
C CYS A 78 15.01 4.79 -6.78
N ILE A 79 14.98 3.50 -7.10
CA ILE A 79 14.38 2.93 -8.31
C ILE A 79 13.57 1.68 -7.96
N SER A 80 12.69 1.26 -8.87
CA SER A 80 11.88 0.05 -8.78
C SER A 80 11.29 -0.24 -10.16
N ASP A 81 10.75 -1.45 -10.37
CA ASP A 81 9.96 -1.79 -11.57
C ASP A 81 10.78 -1.57 -12.86
N THR A 82 12.00 -2.09 -12.89
CA THR A 82 12.86 -2.03 -14.08
C THR A 82 12.44 -3.06 -15.12
N HIS A 83 11.79 -4.16 -14.73
CA HIS A 83 11.24 -5.17 -15.65
C HIS A 83 12.25 -5.62 -16.71
N SER A 84 13.41 -6.08 -16.24
CA SER A 84 14.56 -6.52 -17.04
C SER A 84 15.29 -5.41 -17.84
N LYS A 85 14.98 -4.13 -17.58
CA LYS A 85 15.60 -2.99 -18.27
C LYS A 85 16.73 -2.39 -17.46
N GLU A 86 17.93 -2.53 -18.01
CA GLU A 86 19.10 -1.80 -17.54
C GLU A 86 18.94 -0.33 -17.90
N LEU A 87 18.83 0.54 -16.90
CA LEU A 87 18.75 1.99 -17.12
C LEU A 87 20.09 2.51 -17.65
N ASP A 88 20.02 3.48 -18.56
CA ASP A 88 21.19 4.26 -18.95
C ASP A 88 21.79 4.92 -17.69
N LEU A 89 23.11 4.75 -17.51
CA LEU A 89 23.85 5.34 -16.40
C LEU A 89 23.73 6.86 -16.36
N ALA A 90 23.49 7.53 -17.49
CA ALA A 90 23.23 8.97 -17.51
C ALA A 90 21.95 9.36 -16.75
N LYS A 91 20.98 8.44 -16.64
CA LYS A 91 19.73 8.64 -15.88
C LYS A 91 19.89 8.36 -14.39
N ILE A 92 20.95 7.66 -13.97
CA ILE A 92 21.24 7.38 -12.56
C ILE A 92 22.19 8.44 -12.02
N PRO A 93 21.76 9.27 -11.05
CA PRO A 93 22.63 10.27 -10.43
C PRO A 93 23.83 9.63 -9.74
N ASP A 94 24.93 10.38 -9.63
CA ASP A 94 26.10 9.91 -8.91
C ASP A 94 25.78 9.80 -7.41
N GLY A 95 26.17 8.65 -6.85
CA GLY A 95 25.80 8.20 -5.53
C GLY A 95 26.96 8.14 -4.56
N GLU A 96 28.02 8.91 -4.80
CA GLU A 96 29.29 8.82 -4.09
C GLU A 96 29.12 8.68 -2.56
N GLY A 97 29.42 7.50 -2.02
CA GLY A 97 29.30 7.19 -0.58
C GLY A 97 27.87 7.09 -0.04
N GLY A 98 26.86 7.06 -0.91
CA GLY A 98 25.44 6.96 -0.59
C GLY A 98 24.86 5.56 -0.84
N LEU A 99 23.53 5.49 -0.92
CA LEU A 99 22.75 4.26 -1.05
C LEU A 99 21.94 4.25 -2.35
N LEU A 100 21.94 3.14 -3.08
CA LEU A 100 20.96 2.86 -4.13
C LEU A 100 19.95 1.84 -3.61
N ILE A 101 18.66 2.07 -3.82
CA ILE A 101 17.57 1.16 -3.47
C ILE A 101 16.86 0.72 -4.75
N HIS A 102 16.66 -0.60 -4.89
CA HIS A 102 15.75 -1.19 -5.87
C HIS A 102 14.55 -1.84 -5.15
N ALA A 103 13.35 -1.26 -5.29
CA ALA A 103 12.18 -1.65 -4.50
C ALA A 103 11.31 -2.75 -5.13
N GLY A 104 11.93 -3.74 -5.78
CA GLY A 104 11.24 -4.89 -6.42
C GLY A 104 10.98 -4.75 -7.92
N ASP A 105 10.52 -5.84 -8.51
CA ASP A 105 10.29 -6.02 -9.96
C ASP A 105 11.55 -5.70 -10.79
N LEU A 106 12.64 -6.40 -10.46
CA LEU A 106 13.89 -6.36 -11.21
C LEU A 106 13.67 -6.90 -12.63
N THR A 107 12.85 -7.95 -12.73
CA THR A 107 12.69 -8.74 -13.95
C THR A 107 11.27 -8.73 -14.47
N GLU A 108 11.10 -9.13 -15.72
CA GLU A 108 9.78 -9.35 -16.32
C GLU A 108 9.29 -10.80 -16.09
N ASP A 109 10.20 -11.78 -16.15
CA ASP A 109 9.87 -13.22 -16.19
C ASP A 109 10.25 -14.01 -14.93
N GLY A 110 10.94 -13.39 -13.98
CA GLY A 110 11.33 -14.02 -12.72
C GLY A 110 12.38 -15.12 -12.83
N SER A 111 12.98 -15.33 -14.01
CA SER A 111 13.99 -16.37 -14.21
C SER A 111 15.28 -16.06 -13.46
N LYS A 112 15.98 -17.12 -13.05
CA LYS A 112 17.27 -16.99 -12.36
C LYS A 112 18.26 -16.19 -13.18
N GLU A 113 18.32 -16.43 -14.49
CA GLU A 113 19.24 -15.77 -15.42
C GLU A 113 18.91 -14.29 -15.57
N ALA A 114 17.63 -13.93 -15.68
CA ALA A 114 17.21 -12.54 -15.73
C ALA A 114 17.55 -11.81 -14.42
N ILE A 115 17.29 -12.45 -13.28
CA ILE A 115 17.59 -11.88 -11.95
C ILE A 115 19.10 -11.71 -11.78
N GLN A 116 19.90 -12.71 -12.15
CA GLN A 116 21.35 -12.61 -12.11
C GLN A 116 21.86 -11.46 -12.99
N ARG A 117 21.30 -11.28 -14.19
CA ARG A 117 21.67 -10.19 -15.09
C ARG A 117 21.39 -8.81 -14.46
N GLN A 118 20.23 -8.63 -13.83
CA GLN A 118 19.88 -7.38 -13.16
C GLN A 118 20.77 -7.10 -11.95
N ILE A 119 21.07 -8.12 -11.15
CA ILE A 119 21.98 -8.00 -10.00
C ILE A 119 23.41 -7.65 -10.46
N ASP A 120 23.91 -8.28 -11.52
CA ASP A 120 25.22 -7.95 -12.10
C ASP A 120 25.26 -6.50 -12.61
N TRP A 121 24.18 -6.04 -13.27
CA TRP A 121 24.03 -4.64 -13.68
C TRP A 121 24.03 -3.68 -12.48
N LEU A 122 23.32 -3.97 -11.40
CA LEU A 122 23.33 -3.16 -10.17
C LEU A 122 24.73 -3.10 -9.55
N GLY A 123 25.50 -4.19 -9.60
CA GLY A 123 26.91 -4.19 -9.20
C GLY A 123 27.76 -3.24 -10.05
N GLU A 124 27.51 -3.18 -11.34
CA GLU A 124 28.20 -2.24 -12.24
C GLU A 124 27.76 -0.78 -11.99
N VAL A 125 26.48 -0.53 -11.75
CA VAL A 125 25.96 0.79 -11.35
C VAL A 125 26.65 1.23 -10.06
N LYS A 126 26.70 0.38 -9.04
CA LYS A 126 27.39 0.65 -7.76
C LYS A 126 28.81 1.13 -8.00
N ARG A 127 29.58 0.35 -8.76
CA ARG A 127 30.99 0.61 -9.04
C ARG A 127 31.19 1.90 -9.83
N ARG A 128 30.39 2.13 -10.88
CA ARG A 128 30.54 3.31 -11.77
C ARG A 128 30.01 4.60 -11.14
N LYS A 129 28.99 4.53 -10.28
CA LYS A 129 28.34 5.68 -9.65
C LYS A 129 28.79 5.94 -8.21
N GLY A 130 29.65 5.08 -7.67
CA GLY A 130 30.34 5.29 -6.40
C GLY A 130 29.48 5.04 -5.15
N PHE A 131 28.40 4.25 -5.25
CA PHE A 131 27.54 3.96 -4.10
C PHE A 131 28.27 3.11 -3.03
N GLU A 132 28.05 3.41 -1.75
CA GLU A 132 28.56 2.62 -0.62
C GLU A 132 27.88 1.24 -0.59
N ARG A 133 26.56 1.22 -0.80
CA ARG A 133 25.73 0.02 -0.86
C ARG A 133 24.63 0.15 -1.91
N VAL A 134 24.21 -1.00 -2.43
CA VAL A 134 22.95 -1.18 -3.15
C VAL A 134 22.11 -2.16 -2.34
N VAL A 135 20.84 -1.83 -2.12
CA VAL A 135 19.89 -2.69 -1.41
C VAL A 135 18.72 -3.02 -2.33
N VAL A 136 18.31 -4.27 -2.34
CA VAL A 136 17.29 -4.82 -3.24
C VAL A 136 16.27 -5.62 -2.43
N VAL A 137 14.98 -5.42 -2.73
CA VAL A 137 13.91 -6.37 -2.37
C VAL A 137 13.35 -6.99 -3.65
N GLY A 138 12.68 -8.14 -3.55
CA GLY A 138 11.96 -8.72 -4.68
C GLY A 138 10.61 -8.04 -4.92
N GLY A 139 10.02 -8.21 -6.10
CA GLY A 139 8.64 -7.89 -6.40
C GLY A 139 7.87 -9.09 -6.96
N ASN A 140 6.64 -8.88 -7.43
CA ASN A 140 5.81 -9.98 -7.95
C ASN A 140 6.35 -10.62 -9.23
N HIS A 141 7.19 -9.93 -10.00
CA HIS A 141 7.84 -10.53 -11.17
C HIS A 141 9.13 -11.28 -10.83
N ASP A 142 9.64 -11.22 -9.59
CA ASP A 142 10.96 -11.77 -9.25
C ASP A 142 10.88 -13.19 -8.67
N SER A 143 10.22 -14.10 -9.40
CA SER A 143 9.76 -15.38 -8.86
C SER A 143 10.85 -16.32 -8.36
N TRP A 144 12.06 -16.27 -8.90
CA TRP A 144 13.19 -17.03 -8.35
C TRP A 144 13.61 -16.60 -6.94
N LEU A 145 13.33 -15.36 -6.54
CA LEU A 145 13.67 -14.85 -5.21
C LEU A 145 12.70 -15.34 -4.12
N ASP A 146 11.47 -15.74 -4.47
CA ASP A 146 10.48 -16.15 -3.47
C ASP A 146 10.57 -17.64 -3.15
N ASP A 147 11.41 -17.97 -2.18
CA ASP A 147 11.61 -19.34 -1.71
C ASP A 147 10.37 -19.91 -0.95
N ARG A 148 9.33 -19.10 -0.72
CA ARG A 148 8.11 -19.49 0.03
C ARG A 148 6.96 -19.95 -0.85
N ASP A 149 6.99 -19.60 -2.13
CA ASP A 149 6.01 -20.05 -3.11
C ASP A 149 6.70 -20.99 -4.12
N GLU A 150 6.94 -22.23 -3.68
CA GLU A 150 7.35 -23.30 -4.59
C GLU A 150 6.36 -23.45 -5.76
N GLY A 151 5.10 -23.02 -5.61
CA GLY A 151 4.08 -23.02 -6.64
C GLY A 151 4.42 -22.05 -7.78
N ALA A 152 4.83 -20.82 -7.48
CA ALA A 152 5.25 -19.83 -8.48
C ALA A 152 6.50 -20.28 -9.23
N ARG A 153 7.52 -20.75 -8.50
CA ARG A 153 8.75 -21.28 -9.07
C ARG A 153 8.48 -22.53 -9.93
N ARG A 154 7.62 -23.45 -9.46
CA ARG A 154 7.23 -24.67 -10.19
C ARG A 154 6.36 -24.35 -11.41
N ALA A 155 5.46 -23.37 -11.31
CA ALA A 155 4.60 -22.97 -12.42
C ALA A 155 5.41 -22.41 -13.60
N LEU A 156 6.47 -21.65 -13.31
CA LEU A 156 7.32 -21.04 -14.33
C LEU A 156 8.46 -21.96 -14.81
N PHE A 157 9.13 -22.66 -13.90
CA PHE A 157 10.40 -23.36 -14.17
C PHE A 157 10.35 -24.88 -13.95
N GLY A 158 9.20 -25.41 -13.52
CA GLY A 158 9.06 -26.83 -13.14
C GLY A 158 9.90 -27.22 -11.92
N ASP A 159 10.08 -28.52 -11.71
CA ASP A 159 10.84 -29.06 -10.56
C ASP A 159 12.38 -28.99 -10.75
N GLY A 160 12.85 -28.49 -11.91
CA GLY A 160 14.20 -28.75 -12.41
C GLY A 160 15.23 -27.65 -12.18
N GLU A 161 14.81 -26.40 -11.96
CA GLU A 161 15.75 -25.28 -12.01
C GLU A 161 16.47 -25.10 -10.65
N LYS A 162 17.78 -25.40 -10.65
CA LYS A 162 18.66 -25.46 -9.48
C LYS A 162 19.79 -24.41 -9.55
N GLY A 163 20.32 -24.04 -8.38
CA GLY A 163 21.54 -23.26 -8.23
C GLY A 163 21.38 -22.00 -7.40
N LYS A 164 22.46 -21.23 -7.26
CA LYS A 164 22.51 -20.04 -6.41
C LYS A 164 22.74 -18.79 -7.26
N LEU A 165 22.18 -17.66 -6.83
CA LEU A 165 22.54 -16.35 -7.33
C LEU A 165 23.89 -15.94 -6.75
N ARG A 166 24.67 -15.18 -7.52
CA ARG A 166 25.92 -14.56 -7.09
C ARG A 166 25.69 -13.08 -6.92
N TRP A 167 25.90 -12.58 -5.70
CA TRP A 167 25.74 -11.17 -5.37
C TRP A 167 27.08 -10.44 -5.48
N PRO A 168 27.18 -9.36 -6.28
CA PRO A 168 28.34 -8.49 -6.32
C PRO A 168 28.59 -7.83 -4.97
N GLU A 169 29.85 -7.48 -4.69
CA GLU A 169 30.24 -6.88 -3.40
C GLU A 169 29.48 -5.58 -3.09
N GLY A 170 28.75 -5.60 -1.97
CA GLY A 170 27.95 -4.49 -1.48
C GLY A 170 26.64 -4.27 -2.24
N VAL A 171 26.18 -5.26 -2.99
CA VAL A 171 24.78 -5.41 -3.43
C VAL A 171 24.12 -6.43 -2.51
N GLU A 172 23.11 -5.99 -1.77
CA GLU A 172 22.52 -6.74 -0.66
C GLU A 172 21.02 -6.95 -0.92
N TYR A 173 20.52 -8.12 -0.53
CA TYR A 173 19.11 -8.49 -0.69
C TYR A 173 18.42 -8.56 0.67
N LEU A 174 17.22 -7.99 0.77
CA LEU A 174 16.38 -8.03 1.96
C LEU A 174 15.08 -8.79 1.67
N ASP A 175 14.77 -9.77 2.52
CA ASP A 175 13.58 -10.62 2.46
C ASP A 175 12.67 -10.50 3.70
N GLY A 176 12.98 -9.56 4.58
CA GLY A 176 12.28 -9.33 5.84
C GLY A 176 12.54 -10.38 6.92
N VAL A 177 13.55 -11.25 6.76
CA VAL A 177 13.93 -12.31 7.72
C VAL A 177 15.46 -12.35 7.90
N GLY A 178 16.08 -11.33 8.50
CA GLY A 178 17.54 -11.36 8.73
C GLY A 178 18.36 -11.11 7.47
N MET A 179 19.45 -10.35 7.55
CA MET A 179 20.45 -10.40 6.48
C MET A 179 21.04 -11.81 6.43
N GLY A 180 20.67 -12.56 5.39
CA GLY A 180 21.20 -13.88 5.11
C GLY A 180 21.50 -14.00 3.63
N SER A 181 22.75 -13.72 3.25
CA SER A 181 23.39 -14.53 2.22
C SER A 181 23.01 -15.99 2.48
N LYS A 182 22.36 -16.63 1.50
CA LYS A 182 21.79 -18.00 1.60
C LYS A 182 22.77 -19.00 2.25
N GLN A 183 22.76 -19.07 3.58
CA GLN A 183 23.16 -20.22 4.39
C GLN A 183 21.87 -20.75 5.01
N GLN A 184 21.20 -21.58 4.22
CA GLN A 184 20.20 -22.52 4.71
C GLN A 184 20.87 -23.43 5.74
N GLU A 185 20.47 -23.31 6.99
CA GLU A 185 20.26 -24.50 7.81
C GLU A 185 18.77 -24.58 8.13
N GLU A 186 18.20 -25.73 7.81
CA GLU A 186 16.80 -26.08 8.05
C GLU A 186 16.55 -26.07 9.56
N GLY A 187 15.77 -25.11 10.03
CA GLY A 187 15.32 -25.03 11.41
C GLY A 187 14.26 -23.95 11.53
N GLU A 188 13.19 -24.26 12.24
CA GLU A 188 12.03 -23.39 12.51
C GLU A 188 12.43 -21.93 12.76
N GLY A 189 11.66 -21.02 12.14
CA GLY A 189 11.96 -19.60 12.00
C GLY A 189 12.41 -18.93 13.30
N ARG A 190 13.72 -18.73 13.42
CA ARG A 190 14.29 -17.73 14.31
C ARG A 190 14.39 -16.43 13.53
N GLN A 191 13.50 -15.48 13.85
CA GLN A 191 13.82 -14.07 13.64
C GLN A 191 15.19 -13.84 14.29
N GLY A 192 16.18 -13.34 13.53
CA GLY A 192 17.42 -12.88 14.15
C GLY A 192 17.11 -11.87 15.26
N GLU A 193 17.99 -11.71 16.24
CA GLU A 193 17.75 -10.88 17.44
C GLU A 193 17.26 -9.45 17.12
N ASP A 194 17.58 -8.94 15.92
CA ASP A 194 17.18 -7.62 15.41
C ASP A 194 16.04 -7.62 14.37
N GLY A 195 15.28 -8.72 14.22
CA GLY A 195 14.08 -8.76 13.36
C GLY A 195 14.32 -8.53 11.86
N GLY A 196 15.57 -8.70 11.40
CA GLY A 196 15.94 -8.54 9.99
C GLY A 196 16.41 -7.16 9.55
N VAL A 197 16.68 -6.26 10.49
CA VAL A 197 17.26 -4.96 10.19
C VAL A 197 18.71 -5.10 9.72
N MET A 198 19.06 -4.40 8.63
CA MET A 198 20.41 -4.18 8.17
C MET A 198 20.88 -2.78 8.60
N THR A 199 21.93 -2.69 9.41
CA THR A 199 22.58 -1.40 9.72
C THR A 199 23.70 -1.12 8.72
N ILE A 200 23.60 -0.01 7.98
CA ILE A 200 24.62 0.45 7.03
C ILE A 200 25.35 1.66 7.62
N GLU A 201 26.68 1.60 7.65
CA GLU A 201 27.53 2.72 8.05
C GLU A 201 28.06 3.48 6.82
N PHE A 202 27.81 4.79 6.77
CA PHE A 202 28.16 5.67 5.66
C PHE A 202 29.45 6.43 5.97
N LYS A 203 30.58 5.89 5.52
CA LYS A 203 31.92 6.44 5.82
C LYS A 203 32.08 7.88 5.35
N LYS A 204 31.56 8.21 4.17
CA LYS A 204 31.64 9.57 3.60
C LYS A 204 30.67 10.57 4.25
N SER A 205 29.73 10.09 5.05
CA SER A 205 28.77 10.92 5.80
C SER A 205 29.09 10.92 7.31
N GLY A 206 30.38 10.94 7.65
CA GLY A 206 30.85 11.04 9.05
C GLY A 206 30.61 9.78 9.89
N GLY A 207 30.51 8.60 9.25
CA GLY A 207 30.25 7.33 9.95
C GLY A 207 28.82 7.19 10.48
N ARG A 208 27.90 8.03 9.99
CA ARG A 208 26.46 7.91 10.29
C ARG A 208 25.95 6.53 9.91
N LYS A 209 25.03 6.00 10.72
CA LYS A 209 24.42 4.69 10.51
C LYS A 209 22.94 4.85 10.22
N LEU A 210 22.42 4.05 9.29
CA LEU A 210 20.97 3.93 9.06
C LEU A 210 20.58 2.46 9.11
N ASN A 211 19.44 2.20 9.72
CA ASN A 211 18.79 0.91 9.78
C ASN A 211 17.81 0.75 8.63
N VAL A 212 18.05 -0.26 7.80
CA VAL A 212 17.27 -0.57 6.61
C VAL A 212 16.56 -1.89 6.81
N TRP A 213 15.26 -1.93 6.55
CA TRP A 213 14.48 -3.16 6.55
C TRP A 213 13.63 -3.20 5.30
N GLY A 214 13.45 -4.38 4.70
CA GLY A 214 12.58 -4.49 3.56
C GLY A 214 12.10 -5.88 3.21
N TRP A 215 10.96 -5.93 2.51
CA TRP A 215 10.34 -7.17 2.06
C TRP A 215 9.45 -6.95 0.82
N GLY A 216 9.49 -7.90 -0.11
CA GLY A 216 8.84 -7.82 -1.43
C GLY A 216 7.33 -8.09 -1.49
N GLY A 217 6.67 -8.25 -0.34
CA GLY A 217 5.25 -8.62 -0.28
C GLY A 217 4.31 -7.71 -1.07
N VAL A 218 3.41 -8.30 -1.86
CA VAL A 218 2.31 -7.57 -2.53
C VAL A 218 0.94 -8.24 -2.34
N PRO A 219 -0.15 -7.46 -2.30
CA PRO A 219 -1.48 -8.02 -2.48
C PRO A 219 -1.58 -8.80 -3.80
N ARG A 220 -2.32 -9.90 -3.80
CA ARG A 220 -2.56 -10.71 -5.02
C ARG A 220 -2.93 -9.82 -6.22
N CYS A 221 -2.15 -9.94 -7.29
CA CYS A 221 -2.20 -9.07 -8.47
C CYS A 221 -2.21 -9.85 -9.80
N GLY A 222 -2.01 -11.16 -9.78
CA GLY A 222 -1.98 -11.99 -10.98
C GLY A 222 -2.15 -13.48 -10.70
N GLY A 223 -1.70 -14.31 -11.64
CA GLY A 223 -1.78 -15.76 -11.54
C GLY A 223 -0.69 -16.35 -10.63
N PRO A 224 -0.56 -17.68 -10.61
CA PRO A 224 0.44 -18.38 -9.80
C PRO A 224 1.89 -18.04 -10.18
N GLU A 225 2.13 -17.52 -11.38
CA GLU A 225 3.46 -17.09 -11.84
C GLU A 225 4.03 -15.91 -11.04
N HIS A 226 3.18 -15.09 -10.44
CA HIS A 226 3.58 -13.93 -9.65
C HIS A 226 3.95 -14.33 -8.22
N ALA A 227 5.11 -13.87 -7.77
CA ALA A 227 5.65 -14.14 -6.45
C ALA A 227 5.22 -13.12 -5.38
N TYR A 228 5.54 -13.42 -4.12
CA TYR A 228 5.33 -12.55 -2.95
C TYR A 228 3.87 -12.17 -2.69
N GLN A 229 2.93 -12.85 -3.31
CA GLN A 229 1.50 -12.54 -3.21
C GLN A 229 0.95 -12.94 -1.84
N TYR A 230 0.08 -12.09 -1.30
CA TYR A 230 -0.76 -12.42 -0.15
C TYR A 230 -2.18 -11.90 -0.35
N ASP A 231 -3.14 -12.50 0.36
CA ASP A 231 -4.53 -12.06 0.32
C ASP A 231 -4.72 -10.81 1.20
N ARG A 232 -5.42 -9.80 0.66
CA ARG A 232 -5.65 -8.50 1.35
C ARG A 232 -6.24 -8.66 2.76
N PRO A 233 -7.25 -9.52 3.00
CA PRO A 233 -7.84 -9.68 4.34
C PRO A 233 -6.91 -10.35 5.35
N SER A 234 -5.93 -11.12 4.90
CA SER A 234 -4.98 -11.86 5.73
C SER A 234 -3.55 -11.36 5.50
N HIS A 235 -3.38 -10.05 5.41
CA HIS A 235 -2.08 -9.45 5.15
C HIS A 235 -1.06 -9.82 6.24
N PRO A 236 0.24 -9.99 5.91
CA PRO A 236 1.22 -10.49 6.88
C PRO A 236 2.03 -9.39 7.57
N TRP A 237 1.58 -8.13 7.52
CA TRP A 237 2.35 -6.98 7.98
C TRP A 237 2.35 -6.77 9.50
N THR A 238 1.33 -7.22 10.22
CA THR A 238 1.14 -6.94 11.64
C THR A 238 2.38 -7.26 12.48
N ASN A 239 2.95 -6.25 13.15
CA ASN A 239 4.15 -6.34 13.98
C ASN A 239 5.39 -6.92 13.27
N ARG A 240 5.44 -6.81 11.94
CA ARG A 240 6.53 -7.40 11.15
C ARG A 240 7.74 -6.48 11.05
N ILE A 241 7.51 -5.17 11.01
CA ILE A 241 8.57 -4.17 10.73
C ILE A 241 9.25 -3.75 12.05
N PRO A 242 10.56 -3.93 12.24
CA PRO A 242 11.23 -3.52 13.48
C PRO A 242 11.12 -2.02 13.74
N LEU A 243 10.93 -1.62 15.00
CA LEU A 243 10.76 -0.20 15.41
C LEU A 243 12.00 0.66 15.15
N SER A 244 13.18 0.04 15.06
CA SER A 244 14.46 0.70 14.79
C SER A 244 14.68 1.06 13.31
N THR A 245 13.73 0.75 12.43
CA THR A 245 13.85 0.95 10.98
C THR A 245 13.82 2.43 10.60
N ASP A 246 14.92 2.95 10.04
CA ASP A 246 15.01 4.30 9.50
C ASP A 246 14.51 4.37 8.04
N ILE A 247 14.91 3.38 7.24
CA ILE A 247 14.50 3.21 5.84
C ILE A 247 13.71 1.91 5.69
N LEU A 248 12.45 2.03 5.29
CA LEU A 248 11.59 0.91 4.93
C LEU A 248 11.58 0.72 3.42
N ILE A 249 11.76 -0.51 2.95
CA ILE A 249 11.67 -0.87 1.52
C ILE A 249 10.60 -1.95 1.35
N THR A 250 9.53 -1.66 0.62
CA THR A 250 8.51 -2.67 0.27
C THR A 250 8.30 -2.66 -1.22
N HIS A 251 7.72 -3.71 -1.80
CA HIS A 251 7.29 -3.60 -3.19
C HIS A 251 5.90 -2.96 -3.30
N THR A 252 4.96 -3.34 -2.43
CA THR A 252 3.63 -2.72 -2.37
C THR A 252 3.65 -1.32 -1.75
N PRO A 253 2.83 -0.37 -2.25
CA PRO A 253 2.61 0.91 -1.58
C PRO A 253 1.71 0.77 -0.33
N PRO A 254 1.86 1.65 0.68
CA PRO A 254 0.88 1.80 1.72
C PRO A 254 -0.43 2.34 1.14
N ARG A 255 -1.56 1.96 1.73
CA ARG A 255 -2.89 2.40 1.28
C ARG A 255 -3.00 3.93 1.24
N HIS A 256 -3.66 4.47 0.21
CA HIS A 256 -3.98 5.89 -0.02
C HIS A 256 -2.81 6.82 -0.38
N HIS A 257 -1.61 6.28 -0.54
CA HIS A 257 -0.41 7.05 -0.86
C HIS A 257 0.28 6.50 -2.08
N LEU A 258 0.22 7.26 -3.19
CA LEU A 258 0.87 6.90 -4.46
C LEU A 258 0.49 5.48 -4.95
N ASP A 259 -0.76 5.06 -4.70
CA ASP A 259 -1.16 3.66 -4.73
C ASP A 259 -2.33 3.34 -5.66
N LEU A 260 -2.95 4.34 -6.31
CA LEU A 260 -4.18 4.16 -7.11
C LEU A 260 -5.31 3.42 -6.37
N ASP A 261 -5.41 3.56 -5.04
CA ASP A 261 -6.33 2.77 -4.22
C ASP A 261 -6.11 1.24 -4.38
N LEU A 262 -4.86 0.81 -4.59
CA LEU A 262 -4.45 -0.59 -4.63
C LEU A 262 -3.46 -0.95 -3.52
N GLY A 263 -3.03 0.03 -2.70
CA GLY A 263 -2.09 -0.19 -1.61
C GLY A 263 -2.65 -1.02 -0.46
N CYS A 264 -1.77 -1.40 0.47
CA CYS A 264 -2.09 -2.28 1.59
C CYS A 264 -2.42 -1.52 2.88
N ALA A 265 -3.59 -1.78 3.46
CA ALA A 265 -4.02 -1.15 4.73
C ALA A 265 -3.23 -1.66 5.95
N GLY A 266 -2.81 -2.93 5.92
CA GLY A 266 -1.93 -3.50 6.94
C GLY A 266 -0.56 -2.82 6.96
N LEU A 267 0.00 -2.54 5.78
CA LEU A 267 1.25 -1.79 5.65
C LEU A 267 1.07 -0.34 6.14
N LEU A 268 -0.04 0.31 5.80
CA LEU A 268 -0.35 1.65 6.32
C LEU A 268 -0.36 1.66 7.87
N SER A 269 -0.94 0.63 8.49
CA SER A 269 -0.96 0.50 9.96
C SER A 269 0.44 0.35 10.55
N GLU A 270 1.33 -0.39 9.89
CA GLU A 270 2.71 -0.57 10.34
C GLU A 270 3.55 0.69 10.19
N ILE A 271 3.37 1.48 9.12
CA ILE A 271 4.12 2.74 8.99
C ILE A 271 3.71 3.76 10.07
N TRP A 272 2.47 3.73 10.56
CA TRP A 272 2.05 4.53 11.72
C TRP A 272 2.72 4.09 13.02
N ARG A 273 3.02 2.80 13.15
CA ARG A 273 3.70 2.22 14.32
C ARG A 273 5.20 2.52 14.29
N VAL A 274 5.85 2.33 13.15
CA VAL A 274 7.31 2.44 13.00
C VAL A 274 7.77 3.85 12.69
N LYS A 275 7.01 4.60 11.87
CA LYS A 275 7.31 5.97 11.44
C LYS A 275 8.68 6.13 10.76
N PRO A 276 9.01 5.32 9.73
CA PRO A 276 10.29 5.40 9.05
C PRO A 276 10.52 6.80 8.46
N LYS A 277 11.79 7.23 8.39
CA LYS A 277 12.16 8.50 7.76
C LYS A 277 11.98 8.46 6.25
N LEU A 278 12.25 7.30 5.66
CA LEU A 278 12.07 7.06 4.23
C LEU A 278 11.38 5.71 4.03
N HIS A 279 10.32 5.70 3.23
CA HIS A 279 9.67 4.48 2.77
C HIS A 279 9.70 4.45 1.24
N VAL A 280 10.45 3.50 0.68
CA VAL A 280 10.59 3.32 -0.77
C VAL A 280 9.80 2.10 -1.22
N PHE A 281 9.01 2.27 -2.27
CA PHE A 281 8.19 1.20 -2.85
C PHE A 281 7.99 1.34 -4.36
N GLY A 282 7.29 0.39 -4.97
CA GLY A 282 7.04 0.33 -6.41
C GLY A 282 5.66 -0.20 -6.72
N HIS A 283 5.58 -1.16 -7.66
CA HIS A 283 4.42 -1.97 -8.03
C HIS A 283 3.32 -1.21 -8.78
N ILE A 284 2.94 -0.02 -8.30
CA ILE A 284 1.90 0.81 -8.90
C ILE A 284 2.58 1.87 -9.77
N HIS A 285 2.83 1.55 -11.05
CA HIS A 285 3.64 2.39 -11.94
C HIS A 285 3.10 3.81 -12.13
N TRP A 286 1.78 3.96 -12.19
CA TRP A 286 1.12 5.27 -12.31
C TRP A 286 1.20 6.12 -11.04
N GLY A 287 1.58 5.52 -9.90
CA GLY A 287 1.83 6.21 -8.65
C GLY A 287 3.24 6.78 -8.53
N ALA A 288 4.12 6.60 -9.53
CA ALA A 288 5.51 7.05 -9.47
C ALA A 288 5.64 8.52 -9.02
N GLY A 289 6.47 8.75 -8.00
CA GLY A 289 6.60 10.06 -7.37
C GLY A 289 6.99 9.98 -5.91
N ARG A 290 6.79 11.09 -5.19
CA ARG A 290 7.07 11.19 -3.76
C ARG A 290 6.05 12.05 -3.04
N GLU A 291 5.78 11.72 -1.79
CA GLU A 291 4.84 12.41 -0.93
C GLU A 291 5.40 12.51 0.50
N ALA A 292 5.23 13.67 1.14
CA ALA A 292 5.57 13.81 2.56
C ALA A 292 4.48 13.17 3.42
N VAL A 293 4.86 12.48 4.49
CA VAL A 293 3.94 11.92 5.48
C VAL A 293 4.23 12.52 6.84
N TYR A 294 3.18 12.93 7.56
CA TYR A 294 3.30 13.46 8.91
C TYR A 294 2.41 12.64 9.85
N TYR A 295 2.99 11.99 10.85
CA TYR A 295 2.23 11.11 11.74
C TYR A 295 1.43 11.89 12.80
N ASP A 296 0.47 12.70 12.36
CA ASP A 296 -0.38 13.59 13.16
C ASP A 296 -1.89 13.51 12.80
N GLU A 297 -2.73 14.28 13.49
CA GLU A 297 -4.18 14.20 13.29
C GLU A 297 -4.66 14.66 11.91
N CYS A 298 -3.90 15.50 11.19
CA CYS A 298 -4.26 15.89 9.82
C CYS A 298 -4.15 14.70 8.88
N GLN A 299 -3.03 13.97 8.97
CA GLN A 299 -2.79 12.74 8.20
C GLN A 299 -3.84 11.67 8.53
N ARG A 300 -4.11 11.44 9.82
CA ARG A 300 -5.10 10.45 10.25
C ARG A 300 -6.49 10.78 9.74
N ALA A 301 -6.89 12.05 9.79
CA ALA A 301 -8.18 12.49 9.27
C ALA A 301 -8.27 12.30 7.74
N TYR A 302 -7.17 12.54 7.03
CA TYR A 302 -7.09 12.37 5.59
C TYR A 302 -7.25 10.89 5.21
N GLU A 303 -6.45 10.02 5.80
CA GLU A 303 -6.52 8.57 5.55
C GLU A 303 -7.88 7.98 5.95
N SER A 304 -8.48 8.45 7.07
CA SER A 304 -9.84 8.06 7.48
C SER A 304 -10.87 8.41 6.40
N LEU A 305 -10.82 9.63 5.86
CA LEU A 305 -11.73 10.07 4.80
C LEU A 305 -11.54 9.25 3.50
N MET A 306 -10.30 8.92 3.16
CA MET A 306 -9.96 8.12 1.99
C MET A 306 -10.42 6.65 2.14
N ALA A 307 -10.39 6.11 3.37
CA ALA A 307 -10.80 4.75 3.67
C ALA A 307 -12.34 4.55 3.62
N ARG A 308 -13.14 5.61 3.73
CA ARG A 308 -14.62 5.52 3.68
C ARG A 308 -15.05 4.79 2.40
N GLY A 309 -16.01 3.87 2.46
CA GLY A 309 -16.53 3.20 1.25
C GLY A 309 -15.49 2.46 0.37
N ALA A 310 -14.25 2.29 0.83
CA ALA A 310 -13.35 1.27 0.34
C ALA A 310 -13.66 0.00 1.15
N ASP A 311 -13.77 -1.15 0.50
CA ASP A 311 -14.07 -2.44 1.16
C ASP A 311 -12.87 -2.94 1.99
N VAL A 312 -12.46 -2.19 3.01
CA VAL A 312 -11.42 -2.60 3.98
C VAL A 312 -11.81 -2.12 5.38
N PRO A 313 -11.86 -3.01 6.38
CA PRO A 313 -12.16 -2.64 7.75
C PRO A 313 -10.93 -1.94 8.36
N PHE A 314 -10.88 -0.61 8.31
CA PHE A 314 -10.07 0.11 9.27
C PHE A 314 -10.75 -0.05 10.65
N PRO A 315 -10.02 -0.36 11.74
CA PRO A 315 -10.66 -0.44 13.04
C PRO A 315 -11.30 0.93 13.32
N PRO A 316 -12.60 1.01 13.61
CA PRO A 316 -13.20 2.27 13.98
C PRO A 316 -12.50 2.72 15.27
N ALA A 317 -11.66 3.74 15.16
CA ALA A 317 -11.28 4.54 16.30
C ALA A 317 -12.56 5.25 16.75
N PHE A 318 -13.41 4.57 17.53
CA PHE A 318 -14.33 5.05 18.57
C PHE A 318 -15.21 3.85 19.02
N PRO A 319 -15.26 3.50 20.31
CA PRO A 319 -16.31 2.63 20.81
C PRO A 319 -17.64 3.33 20.60
N SER A 320 -18.55 2.68 19.88
CA SER A 320 -19.91 3.21 19.71
C SER A 320 -20.52 3.43 21.09
N VAL A 321 -21.08 4.62 21.33
CA VAL A 321 -21.73 4.97 22.60
C VAL A 321 -23.07 4.22 22.77
N PHE A 322 -23.39 3.29 21.86
CA PHE A 322 -24.63 2.51 21.82
C PHE A 322 -24.43 1.02 21.56
N SER A 323 -23.33 0.43 22.04
CA SER A 323 -23.22 -1.02 22.11
C SER A 323 -24.03 -1.54 23.31
N PHE A 324 -25.28 -1.93 23.06
CA PHE A 324 -26.01 -2.82 23.97
C PHE A 324 -25.41 -4.23 23.87
N PRO A 325 -25.22 -4.94 24.99
CA PRO A 325 -24.73 -6.32 24.98
C PRO A 325 -25.76 -7.24 24.30
N PRO A 326 -25.34 -8.27 23.56
CA PRO A 326 -26.26 -9.26 23.01
C PRO A 326 -26.93 -10.00 24.15
N ALA A 327 -28.26 -10.15 24.05
CA ALA A 327 -29.03 -10.94 25.01
C ALA A 327 -28.56 -12.40 24.97
N SER A 328 -28.27 -12.87 26.18
CA SER A 328 -27.93 -14.21 26.63
C SER A 328 -28.57 -15.36 25.85
N ALA A 329 -27.75 -16.40 25.69
CA ALA A 329 -28.10 -17.74 25.25
C ALA A 329 -29.39 -18.28 25.89
N VAL A 330 -30.27 -18.83 25.06
CA VAL A 330 -31.21 -19.87 25.46
C VAL A 330 -30.98 -21.06 24.53
N THR A 331 -30.21 -22.00 25.04
CA THR A 331 -30.14 -23.38 24.56
C THR A 331 -31.46 -24.08 24.89
N GLN A 332 -32.17 -24.58 23.87
CA GLN A 332 -33.10 -25.69 24.07
C GLN A 332 -32.67 -26.84 23.17
N SER A 333 -32.41 -27.95 23.86
CA SER A 333 -32.13 -29.28 23.33
C SER A 333 -33.35 -29.86 22.63
N GLU A 334 -33.17 -30.58 21.53
CA GLU A 334 -34.00 -31.76 21.25
C GLU A 334 -33.29 -32.74 20.30
N SER A 335 -33.46 -34.03 20.60
CA SER A 335 -32.80 -35.21 20.02
C SER A 335 -33.49 -35.74 18.75
N PRO A 336 -32.86 -36.64 17.96
CA PRO A 336 -33.34 -37.05 16.64
C PRO A 336 -34.11 -38.39 16.67
N ASN A 337 -35.34 -38.42 16.13
CA ASN A 337 -35.89 -39.50 15.28
C ASN A 337 -37.41 -39.38 15.06
N ARG A 338 -37.85 -39.23 13.79
CA ARG A 338 -38.98 -39.97 13.20
C ARG A 338 -39.17 -39.65 11.71
N GLU A 339 -39.37 -40.70 10.92
CA GLU A 339 -39.62 -40.73 9.48
C GLU A 339 -40.94 -40.06 9.02
N PRO A 340 -41.09 -39.74 7.70
CA PRO A 340 -42.12 -38.85 7.21
C PRO A 340 -43.42 -39.58 6.84
N SER A 341 -44.54 -39.16 7.42
CA SER A 341 -45.88 -39.54 6.94
C SER A 341 -46.43 -38.49 5.99
N LYS A 342 -46.79 -38.93 4.78
CA LYS A 342 -47.51 -38.18 3.76
C LYS A 342 -48.88 -37.74 4.30
N MET A 343 -49.10 -36.44 4.47
CA MET A 343 -50.45 -35.87 4.50
C MET A 343 -50.52 -34.67 3.55
N LEU A 344 -51.47 -34.78 2.63
CA LEU A 344 -51.88 -33.79 1.66
C LEU A 344 -52.49 -32.59 2.41
N VAL A 345 -51.73 -31.50 2.56
CA VAL A 345 -52.25 -30.24 3.10
C VAL A 345 -52.65 -29.33 1.94
N ARG A 346 -53.97 -29.09 1.85
CA ARG A 346 -54.60 -28.04 1.06
C ARG A 346 -53.83 -26.72 1.21
N GLN A 347 -53.34 -26.16 0.11
CA GLN A 347 -52.95 -24.75 0.06
C GLN A 347 -54.18 -23.88 0.39
N LYS A 348 -54.04 -23.07 1.42
CA LYS A 348 -54.96 -22.00 1.84
C LYS A 348 -54.15 -20.72 2.08
N PRO A 349 -54.81 -19.57 2.00
CA PRO A 349 -54.53 -18.50 1.05
C PRO A 349 -53.27 -17.70 1.39
N THR A 350 -52.79 -16.97 0.39
CA THR A 350 -51.77 -15.93 0.49
C THR A 350 -51.92 -15.11 1.78
N ASN A 351 -50.81 -15.00 2.50
CA ASN A 351 -50.71 -14.45 3.85
C ASN A 351 -51.07 -12.95 3.81
N LEU A 352 -52.36 -12.62 3.93
CA LEU A 352 -52.88 -11.24 3.87
C LEU A 352 -52.17 -10.33 4.89
N VAL A 353 -51.75 -10.91 6.01
CA VAL A 353 -50.93 -10.27 7.06
C VAL A 353 -49.56 -9.82 6.53
N ASN A 354 -48.88 -10.62 5.71
CA ASN A 354 -47.60 -10.22 5.11
C ASN A 354 -47.76 -9.10 4.07
N ILE A 355 -48.88 -9.09 3.34
CA ILE A 355 -49.21 -8.02 2.37
C ILE A 355 -49.57 -6.72 3.10
N LEU A 356 -50.29 -6.80 4.22
CA LEU A 356 -50.64 -5.66 5.07
C LEU A 356 -49.43 -5.10 5.86
N LEU A 357 -48.45 -5.94 6.18
CA LEU A 357 -47.22 -5.54 6.86
C LEU A 357 -46.12 -5.03 5.91
N LEU A 358 -46.23 -5.27 4.61
CA LEU A 358 -45.27 -4.84 3.59
C LEU A 358 -45.03 -3.31 3.61
N PRO A 359 -46.06 -2.45 3.70
CA PRO A 359 -45.88 -1.00 3.86
C PRO A 359 -45.15 -0.63 5.15
N VAL A 360 -45.40 -1.34 6.25
CA VAL A 360 -44.74 -1.10 7.54
C VAL A 360 -43.27 -1.49 7.49
N HIS A 361 -42.95 -2.65 6.93
CA HIS A 361 -41.55 -3.09 6.72
C HIS A 361 -40.82 -2.15 5.76
N PHE A 362 -41.50 -1.68 4.71
CA PHE A 362 -40.95 -0.71 3.77
C PHE A 362 -40.63 0.62 4.45
N VAL A 363 -41.55 1.17 5.25
CA VAL A 363 -41.33 2.41 6.00
C VAL A 363 -40.21 2.27 7.02
N LEU A 364 -40.13 1.14 7.73
CA LEU A 364 -39.03 0.87 8.67
C LEU A 364 -37.69 0.73 7.95
N ALA A 365 -37.63 0.00 6.85
CA ALA A 365 -36.42 -0.15 6.04
C ALA A 365 -35.94 1.20 5.49
N VAL A 366 -36.86 2.03 4.99
CA VAL A 366 -36.56 3.39 4.52
C VAL A 366 -36.08 4.27 5.68
N SER A 367 -36.68 4.15 6.87
CA SER A 367 -36.28 4.95 8.04
C SER A 367 -34.88 4.59 8.54
N VAL A 368 -34.58 3.29 8.68
CA VAL A 368 -33.23 2.80 9.04
C VAL A 368 -32.21 3.23 8.00
N TYR A 369 -32.56 3.08 6.72
CA TYR A 369 -31.72 3.52 5.61
C TYR A 369 -31.43 5.02 5.65
N VAL A 370 -32.44 5.85 5.93
CA VAL A 370 -32.26 7.31 6.06
C VAL A 370 -31.36 7.68 7.24
N VAL A 371 -31.51 6.99 8.38
CA VAL A 371 -30.63 7.21 9.55
C VAL A 371 -29.18 6.84 9.21
N GLU A 372 -28.95 5.67 8.61
CA GLU A 372 -27.62 5.20 8.21
C GLU A 372 -26.97 6.15 7.19
N VAL A 373 -27.76 6.65 6.22
CA VAL A 373 -27.32 7.68 5.27
C VAL A 373 -26.93 8.97 5.99
N MET A 374 -27.75 9.47 6.93
CA MET A 374 -27.47 10.71 7.64
C MET A 374 -26.24 10.59 8.54
N GLU A 375 -26.07 9.47 9.24
CA GLU A 375 -24.87 9.18 10.04
C GLU A 375 -23.61 9.13 9.17
N ARG A 376 -23.69 8.47 8.02
CA ARG A 376 -22.58 8.37 7.07
C ARG A 376 -22.17 9.75 6.53
N LEU A 377 -23.14 10.54 6.10
CA LEU A 377 -22.90 11.92 5.64
C LEU A 377 -22.31 12.81 6.72
N GLY A 378 -22.80 12.67 7.96
CA GLY A 378 -22.25 13.37 9.11
C GLY A 378 -20.78 12.99 9.36
N MET A 379 -20.45 11.70 9.28
CA MET A 379 -19.08 11.22 9.46
C MET A 379 -18.12 11.71 8.37
N ASP A 380 -18.52 11.63 7.09
CA ASP A 380 -17.68 12.04 5.97
C ASP A 380 -17.37 13.55 6.03
N LEU A 381 -18.37 14.38 6.33
CA LEU A 381 -18.20 15.81 6.53
C LEU A 381 -17.35 16.13 7.76
N MET A 382 -17.47 15.34 8.83
CA MET A 382 -16.67 15.52 10.03
C MET A 382 -15.19 15.20 9.80
N ASP A 383 -14.88 14.11 9.09
CA ASP A 383 -13.50 13.78 8.73
C ASP A 383 -12.90 14.82 7.77
N ALA A 384 -13.67 15.29 6.78
CA ALA A 384 -13.27 16.40 5.92
C ALA A 384 -12.99 17.70 6.71
N ALA A 385 -13.86 18.07 7.65
CA ALA A 385 -13.65 19.21 8.53
C ALA A 385 -12.41 19.06 9.41
N ARG A 386 -12.14 17.83 9.91
CA ARG A 386 -10.92 17.51 10.67
C ARG A 386 -9.67 17.69 9.83
N VAL A 387 -9.66 17.25 8.56
CA VAL A 387 -8.51 17.48 7.66
C VAL A 387 -8.22 18.97 7.54
N VAL A 388 -9.25 19.80 7.30
CA VAL A 388 -9.07 21.24 7.17
C VAL A 388 -8.58 21.87 8.49
N TRP A 389 -9.23 21.55 9.60
CA TRP A 389 -8.87 22.07 10.91
C TRP A 389 -7.44 21.70 11.33
N TYR A 390 -7.11 20.41 11.29
CA TYR A 390 -5.79 19.92 11.65
C TYR A 390 -4.72 20.36 10.65
N GLY A 391 -5.04 20.44 9.36
CA GLY A 391 -4.13 20.94 8.34
C GLY A 391 -3.74 22.40 8.55
N VAL A 392 -4.72 23.28 8.76
CA VAL A 392 -4.49 24.70 9.06
C VAL A 392 -3.69 24.85 10.35
N THR A 393 -4.10 24.17 11.42
CA THR A 393 -3.41 24.27 12.71
C THR A 393 -1.99 23.70 12.65
N ALA A 394 -1.74 22.62 11.91
CA ALA A 394 -0.40 22.06 11.71
C ALA A 394 0.52 23.04 10.96
N VAL A 395 0.03 23.68 9.89
CA VAL A 395 0.78 24.72 9.15
C VAL A 395 1.09 25.90 10.07
N VAL A 396 0.09 26.43 10.78
CA VAL A 396 0.27 27.57 11.70
C VAL A 396 1.27 27.20 12.80
N TRP A 397 1.10 26.05 13.44
CA TRP A 397 1.99 25.59 14.50
C TRP A 397 3.44 25.42 14.01
N LYS A 398 3.62 24.83 12.83
CA LYS A 398 4.93 24.68 12.18
C LYS A 398 5.63 26.03 12.04
N TRP A 399 4.98 27.03 11.48
CA TRP A 399 5.63 28.32 11.18
C TRP A 399 5.72 29.27 12.37
N VAL A 400 4.74 29.26 13.27
CA VAL A 400 4.70 30.17 14.42
C VAL A 400 5.51 29.63 15.60
N MET A 401 5.46 28.33 15.85
CA MET A 401 6.04 27.74 17.06
C MET A 401 7.35 27.00 16.78
N GLN A 402 7.40 26.17 15.73
CA GLN A 402 8.55 25.31 15.47
C GLN A 402 9.62 26.01 14.62
N GLY A 403 9.22 26.87 13.68
CA GLY A 403 10.09 27.53 12.71
C GLY A 403 10.39 26.69 11.46
N PRO A 404 11.12 27.25 10.48
CA PRO A 404 11.36 26.61 9.18
C PRO A 404 12.14 25.29 9.27
N GLY A 405 13.16 25.20 10.14
CA GLY A 405 14.11 24.08 10.16
C GLY A 405 13.67 22.79 10.86
N THR A 406 12.48 22.76 11.47
CA THR A 406 12.05 21.71 12.41
C THR A 406 10.90 20.90 11.85
N ASN A 407 11.14 19.71 11.31
CA ASN A 407 10.06 18.86 10.86
C ASN A 407 10.36 17.38 11.12
N ASN A 408 9.37 16.67 11.66
CA ASN A 408 9.47 15.28 12.08
C ASN A 408 8.53 14.38 11.26
N GLY A 409 8.42 14.66 9.96
CA GLY A 409 7.77 13.78 9.01
C GLY A 409 8.68 12.68 8.50
N GLY A 410 8.13 11.87 7.61
CA GLY A 410 8.82 10.93 6.74
C GLY A 410 8.55 11.27 5.27
N LEU A 411 9.22 10.55 4.37
CA LEU A 411 9.00 10.66 2.93
C LEU A 411 8.62 9.29 2.36
N LEU A 412 7.51 9.26 1.63
CA LEU A 412 7.05 8.12 0.85
C LEU A 412 7.52 8.29 -0.59
N VAL A 413 8.10 7.25 -1.17
CA VAL A 413 8.67 7.28 -2.52
C VAL A 413 8.18 6.07 -3.30
N ASN A 414 7.29 6.30 -4.26
CA ASN A 414 7.02 5.32 -5.30
C ASN A 414 8.10 5.48 -6.39
N ALA A 415 9.06 4.56 -6.35
CA ALA A 415 10.28 4.57 -7.14
C ALA A 415 10.14 3.89 -8.51
N SER A 416 8.93 3.52 -8.92
CA SER A 416 8.70 2.90 -10.24
C SER A 416 9.30 3.73 -11.36
N VAL A 417 10.19 3.11 -12.12
CA VAL A 417 10.78 3.72 -13.32
C VAL A 417 9.98 3.44 -14.58
N THR A 418 9.02 2.50 -14.52
CA THR A 418 8.14 2.17 -15.63
C THR A 418 7.01 3.19 -15.75
N TYR A 419 6.75 3.64 -16.99
CA TYR A 419 5.70 4.59 -17.32
C TYR A 419 4.37 3.86 -17.54
N GLY A 420 3.48 3.96 -16.54
CA GLY A 420 2.17 3.32 -16.56
C GLY A 420 2.28 1.84 -16.89
N ASN A 421 1.39 1.35 -17.76
CA ASN A 421 1.38 -0.07 -18.18
C ASN A 421 2.06 -0.29 -19.53
N THR A 422 2.94 0.63 -19.95
CA THR A 422 3.55 0.59 -21.29
C THR A 422 4.79 -0.31 -21.38
N GLY A 423 5.28 -0.76 -20.23
CA GLY A 423 6.61 -1.37 -20.08
C GLY A 423 7.75 -0.39 -20.34
N LYS A 424 7.56 0.82 -20.85
CA LYS A 424 8.67 1.73 -21.18
C LYS A 424 9.17 2.45 -19.94
N VAL A 425 10.48 2.68 -19.85
CA VAL A 425 11.07 3.50 -18.79
C VAL A 425 10.68 4.97 -19.00
N GLY A 426 10.19 5.62 -17.94
CA GLY A 426 9.88 7.04 -17.93
C GLY A 426 11.11 7.94 -18.09
N THR A 427 10.89 9.22 -18.38
CA THR A 427 11.96 10.18 -18.68
C THR A 427 12.64 10.75 -17.44
N ASN A 428 11.91 10.99 -16.35
CA ASN A 428 12.41 11.61 -15.10
C ASN A 428 11.86 10.91 -13.85
N VAL A 429 12.19 9.63 -13.69
CA VAL A 429 11.55 8.76 -12.70
C VAL A 429 12.43 8.43 -11.48
N VAL A 430 13.75 8.52 -11.62
CA VAL A 430 14.69 8.23 -10.52
C VAL A 430 14.51 9.26 -9.40
N GLN A 431 14.19 8.78 -8.21
CA GLN A 431 13.97 9.65 -7.05
C GLN A 431 15.26 9.75 -6.23
N VAL A 432 15.60 10.96 -5.80
CA VAL A 432 16.77 11.22 -4.95
C VAL A 432 16.31 11.86 -3.65
N VAL A 433 16.80 11.32 -2.54
CA VAL A 433 16.50 11.75 -1.18
C VAL A 433 17.81 11.99 -0.43
N GLU A 434 17.87 13.02 0.39
CA GLU A 434 19.04 13.36 1.21
C GLU A 434 18.68 13.25 2.69
N LEU A 435 19.27 12.28 3.40
CA LEU A 435 19.03 11.98 4.82
C LEU A 435 20.08 12.55 5.76
#